data_AF-A0A9E4BYP7-F1
#
_entry.id   AF-A0A9E4BYP7-F1
#
_cell.length_a   1.000
_cell.length_b   1.000
_cell.length_c   1.000
_cell.angle_alpha   90.00
_cell.angle_beta   90.00
_cell.angle_gamma   90.00
#
_symmetry.space_group_name_H-M   'P 1'
#
loop_
_entity.id
_entity.type
_entity.pdbx_description
1 polymer ?
#
loop_
_entity_poly.entity_id
_entity_poly.type
_entity_poly.pdbx_seq_one_letter_code
_entity_poly.pdbx_strand_id
1 'polypeptide(L)'
;MELYDLEDDPGEEKEIGGQMPDLVGRLKKDYEAWFDDVASDWQVGIIHIGNSAENPLTLCRYQDSEYMSELPHGWRVKIEQSGTYELRINRESLNGAGALGVQWQGNTQRSPLVAGENSGRFELEAGDGKLEIWFELEAIGRVTFSSNLTIGDVEVGYLG
;
A
#
# COMPACT_ATOMS: atom_id res chain seq x y z
N MET A 1 -8.84 -19.90 -20.13
CA MET A 1 -7.51 -19.66 -20.70
C MET A 1 -7.69 -19.65 -22.20
N GLU A 2 -7.26 -18.58 -22.82
CA GLU A 2 -7.38 -18.34 -24.24
C GLU A 2 -6.00 -18.60 -24.87
N LEU A 3 -5.99 -18.93 -26.16
CA LEU A 3 -4.75 -19.08 -26.93
C LEU A 3 -4.86 -18.21 -28.18
N TYR A 4 -3.78 -17.48 -28.48
CA TYR A 4 -3.65 -16.58 -29.62
C TYR A 4 -2.36 -16.89 -30.38
N ASP A 5 -2.38 -16.61 -31.69
CA ASP A 5 -1.19 -16.66 -32.54
C ASP A 5 -0.63 -15.24 -32.66
N LEU A 6 0.39 -14.91 -31.87
CA LEU A 6 0.94 -13.55 -31.84
C LEU A 6 1.75 -13.19 -33.10
N GLU A 7 2.09 -14.15 -33.97
CA GLU A 7 2.76 -13.87 -35.24
C GLU A 7 1.76 -13.35 -36.28
N ASP A 8 0.61 -14.01 -36.39
CA ASP A 8 -0.45 -13.68 -37.35
C ASP A 8 -1.53 -12.75 -36.77
N ASP A 9 -1.68 -12.70 -35.45
CA ASP A 9 -2.64 -11.88 -34.69
C ASP A 9 -2.00 -11.26 -33.42
N PRO A 10 -1.12 -10.25 -33.59
CA PRO A 10 -0.51 -9.54 -32.46
C PRO A 10 -1.50 -8.80 -31.55
N GLY A 11 -2.73 -8.58 -32.02
CA GLY A 11 -3.78 -7.87 -31.31
C GLY A 11 -4.65 -8.77 -30.41
N GLU A 12 -4.41 -10.08 -30.42
CA GLU A 12 -5.20 -11.07 -29.67
C GLU A 12 -6.70 -11.01 -30.00
N GLU A 13 -7.06 -10.70 -31.25
CA GLU A 13 -8.47 -10.56 -31.66
C GLU A 13 -9.15 -11.93 -31.92
N LYS A 14 -8.37 -12.96 -32.21
CA LYS A 14 -8.85 -14.27 -32.66
C LYS A 14 -8.39 -15.40 -31.73
N GLU A 15 -9.30 -15.83 -30.87
CA GLU A 15 -9.12 -17.01 -30.01
C GLU A 15 -9.03 -18.31 -30.86
N ILE A 16 -7.99 -19.11 -30.63
CA ILE A 16 -7.74 -20.39 -31.33
C ILE A 16 -7.65 -21.59 -30.39
N GLY A 17 -7.79 -21.42 -29.08
CA GLY A 17 -7.70 -22.47 -28.08
C GLY A 17 -8.74 -23.57 -28.26
N GLY A 18 -9.95 -23.23 -28.73
CA GLY A 18 -10.96 -24.23 -29.10
C GLY A 18 -10.54 -25.20 -30.21
N GLN A 19 -9.56 -24.82 -31.03
CA GLN A 19 -9.02 -25.65 -32.12
C GLN A 19 -7.83 -26.50 -31.67
N MET A 20 -7.22 -26.18 -30.52
CA MET A 20 -6.03 -26.85 -29.99
C MET A 20 -6.16 -27.20 -28.49
N PRO A 21 -7.16 -28.02 -28.11
CA PRO A 21 -7.48 -28.29 -26.71
C PRO A 21 -6.33 -28.97 -25.94
N ASP A 22 -5.56 -29.83 -26.60
CA ASP A 22 -4.41 -30.51 -25.99
C ASP A 22 -3.28 -29.54 -25.65
N LEU A 23 -3.02 -28.56 -26.54
CA LEU A 23 -2.02 -27.52 -26.33
C LEU A 23 -2.41 -26.60 -25.17
N VAL A 24 -3.68 -26.17 -25.15
CA VAL A 24 -4.28 -25.40 -24.04
C VAL A 24 -4.14 -26.18 -22.73
N GLY A 25 -4.46 -27.48 -22.74
CA GLY A 25 -4.31 -28.33 -21.56
C GLY A 25 -2.88 -28.40 -21.04
N ARG A 26 -1.90 -28.55 -21.94
CA ARG A 26 -0.48 -28.55 -21.57
C ARG A 26 -0.02 -27.21 -20.99
N LEU A 27 -0.30 -26.11 -21.68
CA LEU A 27 0.09 -24.76 -21.23
C LEU A 27 -0.52 -24.42 -19.87
N LYS A 28 -1.78 -24.79 -19.65
CA LYS A 28 -2.46 -24.60 -18.37
C LYS A 28 -1.75 -25.38 -17.26
N LYS A 29 -1.41 -26.65 -17.51
CA LYS A 29 -0.70 -27.48 -16.54
C LYS A 29 0.69 -26.92 -16.21
N ASP A 30 1.41 -26.44 -17.22
CA ASP A 30 2.73 -25.84 -17.03
C ASP A 30 2.63 -24.53 -16.23
N TYR A 31 1.61 -23.70 -16.50
CA TYR A 31 1.30 -22.51 -15.71
C TYR A 31 0.97 -22.84 -14.26
N GLU A 32 0.09 -23.82 -14.01
CA GLU A 32 -0.30 -24.24 -12.66
C GLU A 32 0.93 -24.76 -11.89
N ALA A 33 1.77 -25.58 -12.52
CA ALA A 33 2.99 -26.09 -11.90
C ALA A 33 4.00 -24.97 -11.57
N TRP A 34 4.17 -24.00 -12.47
CA TRP A 34 5.01 -22.83 -12.21
C TRP A 34 4.43 -21.95 -11.10
N PHE A 35 3.12 -21.71 -11.12
CA PHE A 35 2.45 -20.88 -10.12
C PHE A 35 2.56 -21.52 -8.73
N ASP A 36 2.30 -22.83 -8.62
CA ASP A 36 2.44 -23.57 -7.37
C ASP A 36 3.88 -23.52 -6.83
N ASP A 37 4.89 -23.61 -7.72
CA ASP A 37 6.30 -23.50 -7.36
C ASP A 37 6.62 -22.12 -6.79
N VAL A 38 6.29 -21.03 -7.50
CA VAL A 38 6.64 -19.67 -7.05
C VAL A 38 5.79 -19.16 -5.89
N ALA A 39 4.55 -19.65 -5.75
CA ALA A 39 3.65 -19.25 -4.66
C ALA A 39 3.97 -19.96 -3.34
N SER A 40 4.62 -21.12 -3.38
CA SER A 40 4.83 -21.98 -2.19
C SER A 40 5.55 -21.28 -1.03
N ASP A 41 6.59 -20.51 -1.34
CA ASP A 41 7.41 -19.79 -0.34
C ASP A 41 7.15 -18.28 -0.35
N TRP A 42 6.14 -17.81 -1.08
CA TRP A 42 5.86 -16.39 -1.18
C TRP A 42 5.38 -15.83 0.16
N GLN A 43 6.00 -14.73 0.58
CA GLN A 43 5.63 -13.97 1.78
C GLN A 43 5.33 -12.54 1.38
N VAL A 44 4.34 -11.94 2.05
CA VAL A 44 4.05 -10.51 1.89
C VAL A 44 5.28 -9.71 2.33
N GLY A 45 5.74 -8.80 1.47
CA GLY A 45 6.84 -7.90 1.78
C GLY A 45 6.54 -7.02 3.00
N ILE A 46 7.59 -6.62 3.72
CA ILE A 46 7.51 -5.68 4.84
C ILE A 46 8.22 -4.40 4.41
N ILE A 47 7.61 -3.24 4.67
CA ILE A 47 8.23 -1.94 4.38
C ILE A 47 9.12 -1.54 5.55
N HIS A 48 10.39 -1.30 5.28
CA HIS A 48 11.37 -0.90 6.29
C HIS A 48 11.42 0.62 6.41
N ILE A 49 11.19 1.15 7.61
CA ILE A 49 11.11 2.60 7.88
C ILE A 49 12.15 2.99 8.91
N GLY A 50 12.82 4.11 8.70
CA GLY A 50 13.79 4.66 9.64
C GLY A 50 15.23 4.18 9.42
N ASN A 51 15.58 3.72 8.22
CA ASN A 51 16.97 3.50 7.82
C ASN A 51 17.44 4.60 6.85
N SER A 52 18.75 4.68 6.58
CA SER A 52 19.32 5.71 5.69
C SER A 52 19.25 5.38 4.20
N ALA A 53 18.81 4.17 3.83
CA ALA A 53 18.67 3.78 2.43
C ALA A 53 17.49 4.50 1.76
N GLU A 54 16.42 4.77 2.53
CA GLU A 54 15.26 5.53 2.07
C GLU A 54 14.66 6.34 3.24
N ASN A 55 15.07 7.61 3.33
CA ASN A 55 14.53 8.56 4.32
C ASN A 55 14.49 9.99 3.73
N PRO A 56 13.30 10.59 3.55
CA PRO A 56 11.99 10.01 3.81
C PRO A 56 11.61 8.94 2.78
N LEU A 57 10.68 8.07 3.14
CA LEU A 57 10.02 7.12 2.23
C LEU A 57 8.56 7.50 2.03
N THR A 58 7.94 7.00 0.95
CA THR A 58 6.51 7.20 0.69
C THR A 58 5.75 5.90 0.86
N LEU A 59 4.72 5.91 1.71
CA LEU A 59 3.74 4.84 1.84
C LEU A 59 2.60 5.10 0.86
N CYS A 60 2.51 4.31 -0.21
CA CYS A 60 1.42 4.43 -1.18
C CYS A 60 0.17 3.75 -0.60
N ARG A 61 -0.93 4.48 -0.46
CA ARG A 61 -2.14 3.92 0.16
C ARG A 61 -2.80 2.88 -0.73
N TYR A 62 -2.88 3.15 -2.02
CA TYR A 62 -3.54 2.24 -2.95
C TYR A 62 -2.79 0.92 -3.15
N GLN A 63 -1.47 0.99 -3.27
CA GLN A 63 -0.64 -0.18 -3.64
C GLN A 63 -0.15 -0.97 -2.43
N ASP A 64 0.20 -0.28 -1.34
CA ASP A 64 0.95 -0.90 -0.25
C ASP A 64 0.11 -1.15 1.00
N SER A 65 -1.11 -0.60 1.07
CA SER A 65 -1.98 -0.79 2.23
C SER A 65 -2.60 -2.19 2.22
N GLU A 66 -2.74 -2.78 3.41
CA GLU A 66 -3.64 -3.90 3.61
C GLU A 66 -5.09 -3.42 3.50
N TYR A 67 -5.92 -4.14 2.74
CA TYR A 67 -7.34 -3.83 2.58
C TYR A 67 -8.22 -4.78 3.39
N MET A 68 -9.19 -4.23 4.11
CA MET A 68 -10.25 -4.99 4.78
C MET A 68 -11.60 -4.45 4.33
N SER A 69 -12.43 -5.31 3.74
CA SER A 69 -13.75 -4.94 3.23
C SER A 69 -13.71 -3.70 2.31
N GLU A 70 -12.77 -3.70 1.36
CA GLU A 70 -12.53 -2.62 0.38
C GLU A 70 -11.98 -1.29 0.94
N LEU A 71 -11.70 -1.21 2.24
CA LEU A 71 -11.11 -0.04 2.87
C LEU A 71 -9.64 -0.26 3.21
N PRO A 72 -8.77 0.74 2.99
CA PRO A 72 -7.38 0.64 3.43
C PRO A 72 -7.32 0.61 4.96
N HIS A 73 -6.44 -0.23 5.48
CA HIS A 73 -6.37 -0.58 6.89
C HIS A 73 -4.94 -0.49 7.46
N GLY A 74 -4.07 0.28 6.79
CA GLY A 74 -2.69 0.54 7.20
C GLY A 74 -1.68 -0.27 6.39
N TRP A 75 -0.41 -0.20 6.76
CA TRP A 75 0.71 -0.84 6.07
C TRP A 75 1.42 -1.81 6.99
N ARG A 76 1.92 -2.91 6.41
CA ARG A 76 2.80 -3.83 7.14
C ARG A 76 4.23 -3.29 7.09
N VAL A 77 4.72 -2.85 8.23
CA VAL A 77 5.99 -2.12 8.32
C VAL A 77 6.90 -2.73 9.39
N LYS A 78 8.19 -2.39 9.27
CA LYS A 78 9.19 -2.54 10.30
C LYS A 78 9.83 -1.18 10.56
N ILE A 79 9.59 -0.64 11.74
CA ILE A 79 10.31 0.54 12.23
C ILE A 79 11.68 0.06 12.71
N GLU A 80 12.75 0.49 12.06
CA GLU A 80 14.12 0.06 12.37
C GLU A 80 14.74 0.79 13.56
N GLN A 81 14.33 2.05 13.80
CA GLN A 81 14.87 2.91 14.86
C GLN A 81 13.73 3.53 15.67
N SER A 82 13.78 3.40 17.01
CA SER A 82 12.88 4.16 17.87
C SER A 82 13.24 5.66 17.79
N GLY A 83 12.25 6.54 17.78
CA GLY A 83 12.46 7.98 17.88
C GLY A 83 11.36 8.80 17.23
N THR A 84 11.66 10.06 16.94
CA THR A 84 10.68 10.99 16.37
C THR A 84 10.61 10.84 14.85
N TYR A 85 9.40 10.73 14.33
CA TYR A 85 9.09 10.72 12.91
C TYR A 85 8.18 11.89 12.53
N GLU A 86 8.42 12.49 11.37
CA GLU A 86 7.49 13.39 10.70
C GLU A 86 6.70 12.60 9.65
N LEU A 87 5.38 12.67 9.76
CA LEU A 87 4.46 12.03 8.83
C LEU A 87 3.70 13.12 8.08
N ARG A 88 3.78 13.13 6.76
CA ARG A 88 3.14 14.11 5.88
C ARG A 88 2.11 13.43 4.98
N ILE A 89 0.83 13.71 5.20
CA ILE A 89 -0.25 13.11 4.42
C ILE A 89 -0.58 13.94 3.17
N ASN A 90 -0.71 13.28 2.02
CA ASN A 90 -1.30 13.88 0.84
C ASN A 90 -2.82 13.93 0.98
N ARG A 91 -3.38 15.12 1.24
CA ARG A 91 -4.83 15.34 1.37
C ARG A 91 -5.42 16.23 0.26
N GLU A 92 -4.64 16.52 -0.78
CA GLU A 92 -5.01 17.37 -1.91
C GLU A 92 -5.78 18.64 -1.49
N SER A 93 -7.02 18.84 -1.95
CA SER A 93 -7.84 20.00 -1.65
C SER A 93 -8.52 19.95 -0.27
N LEU A 94 -8.39 18.86 0.49
CA LEU A 94 -8.96 18.72 1.85
C LEU A 94 -8.08 19.45 2.87
N ASN A 95 -7.99 20.75 2.75
CA ASN A 95 -7.09 21.61 3.52
C ASN A 95 -7.70 22.16 4.83
N GLY A 96 -8.84 21.63 5.29
CA GLY A 96 -9.48 22.06 6.54
C GLY A 96 -8.66 21.71 7.79
N ALA A 97 -8.97 22.34 8.93
CA ALA A 97 -8.39 21.96 10.22
C ALA A 97 -8.84 20.55 10.65
N GLY A 98 -8.01 19.89 11.45
CA GLY A 98 -8.19 18.48 11.77
C GLY A 98 -7.08 17.88 12.62
N ALA A 99 -6.85 16.59 12.46
CA ALA A 99 -5.73 15.89 13.07
C ALA A 99 -5.22 14.76 12.17
N LEU A 100 -3.91 14.50 12.27
CA LEU A 100 -3.29 13.27 11.78
C LEU A 100 -3.24 12.27 12.93
N GLY A 101 -3.80 11.09 12.72
CA GLY A 101 -3.81 10.01 13.69
C GLY A 101 -2.88 8.87 13.28
N VAL A 102 -2.23 8.26 14.27
CA VAL A 102 -1.35 7.11 14.09
C VAL A 102 -1.70 6.04 15.11
N GLN A 103 -1.77 4.78 14.67
CA GLN A 103 -1.81 3.62 15.53
C GLN A 103 -0.60 2.73 15.23
N TRP A 104 0.18 2.46 16.27
CA TRP A 104 1.37 1.62 16.21
C TRP A 104 1.45 0.73 17.45
N GLN A 105 1.45 -0.59 17.26
CA GLN A 105 1.59 -1.60 18.33
C GLN A 105 0.70 -1.36 19.57
N GLY A 106 -0.56 -0.96 19.35
CA GLY A 106 -1.53 -0.68 20.42
C GLY A 106 -1.49 0.74 20.98
N ASN A 107 -0.48 1.54 20.63
CA ASN A 107 -0.41 2.95 20.98
C ASN A 107 -1.09 3.79 19.91
N THR A 108 -1.98 4.70 20.33
CA THR A 108 -2.63 5.67 19.46
C THR A 108 -2.16 7.08 19.80
N GLN A 109 -1.68 7.80 18.78
CA GLN A 109 -1.24 9.18 18.89
C GLN A 109 -2.04 10.05 17.90
N ARG A 110 -2.18 11.34 18.22
CA ARG A 110 -2.80 12.33 17.35
C ARG A 110 -1.97 13.61 17.36
N SER A 111 -1.78 14.19 16.18
CA SER A 111 -1.15 15.50 16.00
C SER A 111 -2.18 16.43 15.37
N PRO A 112 -2.52 17.57 16.00
CA PRO A 112 -3.46 18.53 15.41
C PRO A 112 -2.87 19.14 14.14
N LEU A 113 -3.73 19.39 13.15
CA LEU A 113 -3.39 20.04 11.89
C LEU A 113 -4.23 21.31 11.75
N VAL A 114 -3.58 22.46 11.57
CA VAL A 114 -4.30 23.66 11.15
C VAL A 114 -4.67 23.59 9.67
N ALA A 115 -5.50 24.51 9.21
CA ALA A 115 -5.86 24.58 7.80
C ALA A 115 -4.62 24.78 6.92
N GLY A 116 -4.44 23.94 5.91
CA GLY A 116 -3.28 23.91 5.01
C GLY A 116 -2.06 23.12 5.49
N GLU A 117 -2.01 22.69 6.76
CA GLU A 117 -0.90 21.90 7.30
C GLU A 117 -1.08 20.40 7.01
N ASN A 118 -0.03 19.70 6.58
CA ASN A 118 -0.13 18.29 6.18
C ASN A 118 0.72 17.35 7.03
N SER A 119 1.51 17.89 7.97
CA SER A 119 2.53 17.15 8.68
C SER A 119 2.27 17.12 10.18
N GLY A 120 2.52 15.97 10.80
CA GLY A 120 2.53 15.80 12.25
C GLY A 120 3.74 15.02 12.70
N ARG A 121 4.15 15.22 13.96
CA ARG A 121 5.26 14.48 14.58
C ARG A 121 4.76 13.43 15.55
N PHE A 122 5.39 12.26 15.51
CA PHE A 122 5.00 11.08 16.26
C PHE A 122 6.23 10.35 16.79
N GLU A 123 6.12 9.78 17.98
CA GLU A 123 7.13 8.86 18.52
C GLU A 123 6.79 7.44 18.08
N LEU A 124 7.68 6.79 17.34
CA LEU A 124 7.51 5.39 16.96
C LEU A 124 8.60 4.55 17.61
N GLU A 125 8.21 3.45 18.23
CA GLU A 125 9.16 2.47 18.76
C GLU A 125 9.58 1.49 17.66
N ALA A 126 10.84 1.06 17.70
CA ALA A 126 11.35 0.02 16.82
C ALA A 126 10.55 -1.29 17.00
N GLY A 127 10.26 -1.93 15.87
CA GLY A 127 9.49 -3.18 15.86
C GLY A 127 8.79 -3.41 14.53
N ASP A 128 8.12 -4.55 14.42
CA ASP A 128 7.30 -4.92 13.27
C ASP A 128 5.80 -4.90 13.62
N GLY A 129 4.98 -4.67 12.60
CA GLY A 129 3.54 -4.71 12.76
C GLY A 129 2.80 -3.90 11.71
N LYS A 130 1.53 -3.65 12.00
CA LYS A 130 0.67 -2.82 11.17
C LYS A 130 0.70 -1.38 11.66
N LEU A 131 1.11 -0.47 10.78
CA LEU A 131 1.07 0.96 11.00
C LEU A 131 -0.17 1.53 10.32
N GLU A 132 -1.08 2.09 11.10
CA GLU A 132 -2.27 2.77 10.58
C GLU A 132 -2.09 4.28 10.70
N ILE A 133 -2.29 5.00 9.60
CA ILE A 133 -2.23 6.46 9.56
C ILE A 133 -3.52 6.97 8.91
N TRP A 134 -4.22 7.89 9.57
CA TRP A 134 -5.47 8.45 9.06
C TRP A 134 -5.57 9.95 9.30
N PHE A 135 -6.40 10.61 8.51
CA PHE A 135 -6.73 12.02 8.67
C PHE A 135 -8.14 12.16 9.24
N GLU A 136 -8.31 13.08 10.18
CA GLU A 136 -9.62 13.51 10.71
C GLU A 136 -9.83 14.97 10.36
N LEU A 137 -10.96 15.32 9.74
CA LEU A 137 -11.42 16.70 9.62
C LEU A 137 -12.26 17.06 10.84
N GLU A 138 -12.10 18.25 11.40
CA GLU A 138 -12.95 18.70 12.52
C GLU A 138 -14.44 18.65 12.19
N ALA A 139 -14.80 18.93 10.93
CA ALA A 139 -16.19 19.02 10.49
C ALA A 139 -16.89 17.65 10.34
N ILE A 140 -16.15 16.59 9.98
CA ILE A 140 -16.75 15.29 9.60
C ILE A 140 -16.09 14.07 10.25
N GLY A 141 -15.03 14.27 11.03
CA GLY A 141 -14.25 13.19 11.62
C GLY A 141 -13.33 12.51 10.61
N ARG A 142 -13.10 11.21 10.80
CA ARG A 142 -12.14 10.42 10.02
C ARG A 142 -12.51 10.37 8.54
N VAL A 143 -11.55 10.69 7.69
CA VAL A 143 -11.63 10.62 6.23
C VAL A 143 -10.97 9.33 5.74
N THR A 144 -11.67 8.60 4.87
CA THR A 144 -11.15 7.39 4.23
C THR A 144 -10.85 7.66 2.76
N PHE A 145 -9.65 7.28 2.33
CA PHE A 145 -9.17 7.48 0.95
C PHE A 145 -9.01 6.10 0.29
N SER A 146 -9.91 5.73 -0.63
CA SER A 146 -9.94 4.41 -1.26
C SER A 146 -9.77 4.43 -2.79
N SER A 147 -9.51 5.60 -3.38
CA SER A 147 -9.21 5.72 -4.82
C SER A 147 -7.84 5.14 -5.17
N ASN A 148 -7.62 4.85 -6.45
CA ASN A 148 -6.31 4.49 -7.01
C ASN A 148 -5.38 5.70 -7.29
N LEU A 149 -5.72 6.87 -6.76
CA LEU A 149 -4.92 8.09 -6.83
C LEU A 149 -3.96 8.17 -5.65
N THR A 150 -3.05 9.16 -5.69
CA THR A 150 -2.06 9.41 -4.63
C THR A 150 -2.64 10.05 -3.36
N ILE A 151 -3.94 10.37 -3.36
CA ILE A 151 -4.58 10.95 -2.18
C ILE A 151 -4.61 9.93 -1.04
N GLY A 152 -4.13 10.35 0.12
CA GLY A 152 -3.89 9.48 1.26
C GLY A 152 -2.48 8.92 1.33
N ASP A 153 -1.62 9.07 0.32
CA ASP A 153 -0.22 8.66 0.49
C ASP A 153 0.43 9.42 1.64
N VAL A 154 1.37 8.77 2.32
CA VAL A 154 2.05 9.37 3.49
C VAL A 154 3.56 9.30 3.30
N GLU A 155 4.21 10.45 3.30
CA GLU A 155 5.66 10.53 3.40
C GLU A 155 6.06 10.41 4.87
N VAL A 156 7.02 9.53 5.18
CA VAL A 156 7.46 9.22 6.54
C VAL A 156 8.96 9.48 6.64
N GLY A 157 9.34 10.45 7.48
CA GLY A 157 10.73 10.85 7.69
C GLY A 157 11.17 10.66 9.15
N TYR A 158 12.29 9.97 9.36
CA TYR A 158 12.95 9.85 10.66
C TYR A 158 13.76 11.11 10.98
N LEU A 159 13.58 11.66 12.19
CA LEU A 159 14.22 12.89 12.65
C LEU A 159 15.30 12.68 13.72
N GLY A 160 15.29 11.53 14.42
CA GLY A 160 16.23 11.20 15.50
C GLY A 160 15.58 11.04 16.87
#